data_AF-A0AAW5WGZ3-F1
#
_entry.id   AF-A0AAW5WGZ3-F1
#
_cell.length_a   1.000
_cell.length_b   1.000
_cell.length_c   1.000
_cell.angle_alpha   90.00
_cell.angle_beta   90.00
_cell.angle_gamma   90.00
#
_symmetry.space_group_name_H-M   'P 1'
#
loop_
_entity.id
_entity.type
_entity.pdbx_description
1 polymer ?
#
loop_
_entity_poly.entity_id
_entity_poly.type
_entity_poly.pdbx_seq_one_letter_code
_entity_poly.pdbx_strand_id
1 'polypeptide(L)'
;MKPTKLQWEDVIQFEEVKGYGQHIWRDGNHLYYVDEEGGIAPQRVVYKLPNELFALLESGERSLLEISWKIKHDRWPPMEEEINKIKRGRAKERPKILIANPKNQLLFTQEELKELMPIAETIWIESEGKFPDDYVSPLK
;
A
#
# COMPACT_ATOMS: atom_id res chain seq x y z
N MET A 1 0.13 -9.96 -12.55
CA MET A 1 0.81 -11.11 -13.20
C MET A 1 0.22 -12.41 -12.65
N LYS A 2 0.35 -13.54 -13.36
CA LYS A 2 -0.13 -14.83 -12.86
C LYS A 2 0.98 -15.54 -12.07
N PRO A 3 0.65 -16.19 -10.94
CA PRO A 3 1.61 -17.03 -10.22
C PRO A 3 2.02 -18.24 -11.08
N THR A 4 3.20 -18.75 -10.81
CA THR A 4 3.71 -19.98 -11.42
C THR A 4 3.09 -21.21 -10.74
N LYS A 5 3.39 -22.40 -11.26
CA LYS A 5 2.99 -23.67 -10.62
C LYS A 5 4.02 -24.17 -9.59
N LEU A 6 5.16 -23.48 -9.47
CA LEU A 6 6.23 -23.86 -8.56
C LEU A 6 5.76 -23.75 -7.11
N GLN A 7 6.12 -24.74 -6.31
CA GLN A 7 5.92 -24.74 -4.87
C GLN A 7 7.17 -24.23 -4.16
N TRP A 8 7.04 -23.96 -2.87
CA TRP A 8 8.16 -23.51 -2.06
C TRP A 8 9.30 -24.53 -2.06
N GLU A 9 8.97 -25.82 -2.01
CA GLU A 9 9.91 -26.94 -2.03
C GLU A 9 10.77 -26.98 -3.31
N ASP A 10 10.22 -26.50 -4.43
CA ASP A 10 10.97 -26.36 -5.68
C ASP A 10 11.92 -25.16 -5.61
N VAL A 11 11.42 -24.01 -5.12
CA VAL A 11 12.15 -22.74 -5.13
C VAL A 11 13.33 -22.72 -4.18
N ILE A 12 13.25 -23.39 -3.01
CA ILE A 12 14.37 -23.43 -2.05
C ILE A 12 15.62 -24.13 -2.58
N GLN A 13 15.50 -24.90 -3.66
CA GLN A 13 16.64 -25.52 -4.32
C GLN A 13 17.40 -24.53 -5.22
N PHE A 14 16.81 -23.37 -5.52
CA PHE A 14 17.40 -22.31 -6.33
C PHE A 14 18.39 -21.45 -5.52
N GLU A 15 19.15 -20.60 -6.21
CA GLU A 15 20.06 -19.66 -5.56
C GLU A 15 19.25 -18.49 -4.96
N GLU A 16 19.31 -18.30 -3.64
CA GLU A 16 18.75 -17.12 -2.99
C GLU A 16 19.57 -15.88 -3.35
N VAL A 17 18.92 -14.88 -3.96
CA VAL A 17 19.55 -13.59 -4.23
C VAL A 17 19.60 -12.78 -2.93
N LYS A 18 20.82 -12.61 -2.39
CA LYS A 18 21.05 -11.91 -1.13
C LYS A 18 20.66 -10.43 -1.23
N GLY A 19 20.27 -9.86 -0.10
CA GLY A 19 19.83 -8.46 0.00
C GLY A 19 18.32 -8.25 -0.09
N TYR A 20 17.54 -9.30 -0.43
CA TYR A 20 16.09 -9.21 -0.63
C TYR A 20 15.26 -10.08 0.33
N GLY A 21 15.83 -10.49 1.46
CA GLY A 21 15.07 -11.13 2.55
C GLY A 21 14.31 -12.40 2.16
N GLN A 22 14.91 -13.30 1.38
CA GLN A 22 14.29 -14.53 0.85
C GLN A 22 13.12 -14.30 -0.13
N HIS A 23 12.95 -13.09 -0.67
CA HIS A 23 11.92 -12.82 -1.68
C HIS A 23 12.38 -13.08 -3.12
N ILE A 24 13.68 -13.20 -3.39
CA ILE A 24 14.19 -13.34 -4.76
C ILE A 24 15.10 -14.57 -4.87
N TRP A 25 14.79 -15.40 -5.86
CA TRP A 25 15.46 -16.67 -6.13
C TRP A 25 15.82 -16.78 -7.60
N ARG A 26 16.96 -17.41 -7.92
CA ARG A 26 17.50 -17.52 -9.27
C ARG A 26 17.73 -18.98 -9.68
N ASP A 27 17.22 -19.30 -10.87
CA ASP A 27 17.49 -20.56 -11.57
C ASP A 27 18.03 -20.24 -12.98
N GLY A 28 19.36 -20.29 -13.12
CA GLY A 28 20.05 -19.86 -14.33
C GLY A 28 19.72 -18.42 -14.70
N ASN A 29 19.09 -18.21 -15.87
CA ASN A 29 18.72 -16.88 -16.36
C ASN A 29 17.29 -16.45 -15.95
N HIS A 30 16.62 -17.23 -15.11
CA HIS A 30 15.29 -16.96 -14.61
C HIS A 30 15.34 -16.49 -13.16
N LEU A 31 14.54 -15.47 -12.86
CA LEU A 31 14.33 -14.98 -11.51
C LEU A 31 12.89 -15.26 -11.08
N TYR A 32 12.73 -15.52 -9.78
CA TYR A 32 11.46 -15.76 -9.15
C TYR A 32 11.30 -14.85 -7.95
N TYR A 33 10.12 -14.25 -7.83
CA TYR A 33 9.69 -13.50 -6.67
C TYR A 33 8.77 -14.37 -5.82
N VAL A 34 9.10 -14.53 -4.54
CA VAL A 34 8.30 -15.27 -3.56
C VAL A 34 7.63 -14.28 -2.63
N ASP A 35 6.32 -14.45 -2.47
CA ASP A 35 5.52 -13.65 -1.55
C ASP A 35 4.68 -14.55 -0.65
N GLU A 36 4.25 -14.00 0.48
CA GLU A 36 3.32 -14.65 1.40
C GLU A 36 1.94 -14.01 1.24
N GLU A 37 1.01 -14.75 0.64
CA GLU A 37 -0.33 -14.27 0.34
C GLU A 37 -1.40 -15.05 1.11
N GLY A 38 -2.43 -14.35 1.56
CA GLY A 38 -3.48 -14.90 2.41
C GLY A 38 -3.50 -14.18 3.75
N GLY A 39 -4.67 -14.19 4.40
CA GLY A 39 -4.86 -13.52 5.70
C GLY A 39 -4.32 -14.38 6.84
N ILE A 40 -5.22 -15.11 7.51
CA ILE A 40 -4.92 -15.84 8.74
C ILE A 40 -3.96 -17.03 8.51
N ALA A 41 -3.94 -17.59 7.30
CA ALA A 41 -3.03 -18.67 6.91
C ALA A 41 -2.34 -18.30 5.58
N PRO A 42 -1.23 -17.55 5.63
CA PRO A 42 -0.51 -17.16 4.43
C PRO A 42 0.10 -18.38 3.74
N GLN A 43 0.01 -18.39 2.42
CA GLN A 43 0.62 -19.38 1.54
C GLN A 43 1.72 -18.69 0.75
N ARG A 44 2.82 -19.42 0.49
CA ARG A 44 3.88 -18.91 -0.37
C ARG A 44 3.44 -19.01 -1.82
N VAL A 45 3.47 -17.87 -2.50
CA VAL A 45 3.12 -17.76 -3.91
C VAL A 45 4.36 -17.35 -4.67
N VAL A 46 4.64 -18.09 -5.75
CA VAL A 46 5.85 -17.90 -6.56
C VAL A 46 5.47 -17.26 -7.88
N TYR A 47 6.08 -16.12 -8.19
CA TYR A 47 5.92 -15.39 -9.43
C TYR A 47 7.19 -15.45 -10.26
N LYS A 48 7.07 -15.53 -11.58
CA LYS A 48 8.22 -15.28 -12.46
C LYS A 48 8.54 -13.80 -12.42
N LEU A 49 9.75 -13.44 -12.00
CA LEU A 49 10.23 -12.07 -11.96
C LEU A 49 10.92 -11.74 -13.30
N PRO A 50 10.39 -10.80 -14.10
CA PRO A 50 11.06 -10.35 -15.31
C PRO A 50 12.41 -9.69 -14.99
N ASN A 51 13.43 -9.95 -15.80
CA ASN A 51 14.76 -9.37 -15.61
C ASN A 51 14.73 -7.83 -15.65
N GLU A 52 13.81 -7.24 -16.42
CA GLU A 52 13.59 -5.77 -16.44
C GLU A 52 13.15 -5.24 -15.07
N LEU A 53 12.23 -5.94 -14.40
CA LEU A 53 11.78 -5.55 -13.05
C LEU A 53 12.89 -5.74 -12.01
N PHE A 54 13.70 -6.79 -12.17
CA PHE A 54 14.87 -6.99 -11.31
C PHE A 54 15.94 -5.93 -11.53
N ALA A 55 16.18 -5.48 -12.76
CA ALA A 55 17.14 -4.41 -13.04
C ALA A 55 16.73 -3.06 -12.40
N LEU A 56 15.43 -2.75 -12.37
CA LEU A 56 14.91 -1.58 -11.65
C LEU A 56 15.13 -1.68 -10.13
N LEU A 57 15.07 -2.89 -9.59
CA LEU A 57 15.34 -3.16 -8.19
C LEU A 57 16.83 -3.04 -7.86
N GLU A 58 17.71 -3.66 -8.67
CA GLU A 58 19.17 -3.61 -8.50
C GLU A 58 19.74 -2.19 -8.65
N SER A 59 19.17 -1.39 -9.56
CA SER A 59 19.55 0.01 -9.76
C SER A 59 19.03 0.94 -8.67
N GLY A 60 18.12 0.48 -7.81
CA GLY A 60 17.46 1.30 -6.80
C GLY A 60 16.42 2.26 -7.36
N GLU A 61 16.08 2.18 -8.65
CA GLU A 61 15.01 2.98 -9.26
C GLU A 61 13.63 2.60 -8.69
N ARG A 62 13.45 1.33 -8.31
CA ARG A 62 12.24 0.82 -7.67
C ARG A 62 12.56 0.00 -6.45
N SER A 63 11.73 0.11 -5.43
CA SER A 63 11.80 -0.70 -4.22
C SER A 63 11.15 -2.07 -4.39
N LEU A 64 11.49 -3.03 -3.53
CA LEU A 64 10.87 -4.35 -3.51
C LEU A 64 9.35 -4.27 -3.32
N LEU A 65 8.87 -3.28 -2.56
CA LEU A 65 7.44 -3.03 -2.36
C LEU A 65 6.74 -2.61 -3.67
N GLU A 66 7.36 -1.74 -4.46
CA GLU A 66 6.82 -1.32 -5.75
C GLU A 66 6.83 -2.46 -6.77
N ILE A 67 7.88 -3.28 -6.76
CA ILE A 67 7.96 -4.50 -7.60
C ILE A 67 6.87 -5.49 -7.20
N SER A 68 6.68 -5.76 -5.91
CA SER A 68 5.58 -6.60 -5.39
C SER A 68 4.22 -6.09 -5.87
N TRP A 69 3.99 -4.78 -5.74
CA TRP A 69 2.76 -4.15 -6.21
C TRP A 69 2.56 -4.31 -7.73
N LYS A 70 3.64 -4.12 -8.52
CA LYS A 70 3.60 -4.32 -9.98
C LYS A 70 3.31 -5.78 -10.34
N ILE A 71 3.88 -6.75 -9.62
CA ILE A 71 3.61 -8.17 -9.84
C ILE A 71 2.14 -8.50 -9.55
N LYS A 72 1.58 -8.00 -8.44
CA LYS A 72 0.20 -8.29 -8.03
C LYS A 72 -0.85 -7.58 -8.88
N HIS A 73 -0.67 -6.28 -9.10
CA HIS A 73 -1.69 -5.41 -9.69
C HIS A 73 -1.43 -5.03 -11.15
N ASP A 74 -0.28 -5.44 -11.71
CA ASP A 74 0.17 -5.11 -13.07
C ASP A 74 0.24 -3.60 -13.38
N ARG A 75 0.39 -2.79 -12.35
CA ARG A 75 0.58 -1.33 -12.44
C ARG A 75 1.55 -0.91 -11.34
N TRP A 76 2.21 0.23 -11.49
CA TRP A 76 2.98 0.81 -10.39
C TRP A 76 2.05 1.29 -9.27
N PRO A 77 2.49 1.28 -8.01
CA PRO A 77 1.71 1.92 -6.95
C PRO A 77 1.59 3.41 -7.27
N PRO A 78 0.46 4.03 -6.90
CA PRO A 78 0.28 5.46 -7.10
C PRO A 78 1.35 6.24 -6.33
N MET A 79 1.83 7.34 -6.90
CA MET A 79 2.77 8.23 -6.22
C MET A 79 2.12 8.90 -5.01
N GLU A 80 2.92 9.41 -4.08
CA GLU A 80 2.41 10.08 -2.88
C GLU A 80 1.42 11.21 -3.21
N GLU A 81 1.69 11.98 -4.27
CA GLU A 81 0.79 13.03 -4.76
C GLU A 81 -0.58 12.48 -5.21
N GLU A 82 -0.58 11.39 -5.98
CA GLU A 82 -1.82 10.73 -6.42
C GLU A 82 -2.60 10.16 -5.23
N ILE A 83 -1.89 9.56 -4.27
CA ILE A 83 -2.46 9.07 -3.01
C ILE A 83 -3.10 10.22 -2.25
N ASN A 84 -2.41 11.36 -2.13
CA ASN A 84 -2.91 12.55 -1.44
C ASN A 84 -4.13 13.14 -2.15
N LYS A 85 -4.14 13.14 -3.49
CA LYS A 85 -5.31 13.56 -4.29
C LYS A 85 -6.51 12.63 -4.05
N ILE A 86 -6.30 11.32 -4.03
CA ILE A 86 -7.34 10.34 -3.73
C ILE A 86 -7.87 10.51 -2.30
N LYS A 87 -6.98 10.67 -1.31
CA LYS A 87 -7.36 10.90 0.10
C LYS A 87 -8.15 12.20 0.25
N ARG A 88 -7.70 13.29 -0.38
CA ARG A 88 -8.44 14.57 -0.43
C ARG A 88 -9.82 14.39 -1.03
N GLY A 89 -9.93 13.72 -2.18
CA GLY A 89 -11.22 13.45 -2.84
C GLY A 89 -12.19 12.66 -1.94
N ARG A 90 -11.71 11.58 -1.31
CA ARG A 90 -12.52 10.78 -0.38
C ARG A 90 -12.96 11.57 0.85
N ALA A 91 -12.09 12.40 1.42
CA ALA A 91 -12.43 13.23 2.55
C ALA A 91 -13.44 14.35 2.19
N LYS A 92 -13.45 14.84 0.94
CA LYS A 92 -14.51 15.73 0.44
C LYS A 92 -15.85 15.01 0.26
N GLU A 93 -15.83 13.79 -0.29
CA GLU A 93 -17.04 12.97 -0.46
C GLU A 93 -17.61 12.50 0.89
N ARG A 94 -16.73 12.15 1.83
CA ARG A 94 -17.07 11.58 3.13
C ARG A 94 -16.29 12.28 4.25
N PRO A 95 -16.75 13.47 4.69
CA PRO A 95 -16.04 14.29 5.68
C PRO A 95 -15.73 13.57 7.00
N LYS A 96 -16.55 12.58 7.41
CA LYS A 96 -16.31 11.72 8.58
C LYS A 96 -14.88 11.14 8.66
N ILE A 97 -14.23 10.92 7.51
CA ILE A 97 -12.85 10.42 7.42
C ILE A 97 -11.84 11.37 8.08
N LEU A 98 -12.12 12.68 8.13
CA LEU A 98 -11.27 13.67 8.78
C LEU A 98 -11.21 13.51 10.31
N ILE A 99 -12.26 12.93 10.92
CA ILE A 99 -12.28 12.59 12.35
C ILE A 99 -11.64 11.22 12.59
N ALA A 100 -11.99 10.20 11.78
CA ALA A 100 -11.42 8.85 11.90
C ALA A 100 -9.90 8.82 11.70
N ASN A 101 -9.37 9.68 10.82
CA ASN A 101 -7.95 9.76 10.57
C ASN A 101 -7.51 11.23 10.47
N PRO A 102 -7.15 11.85 11.61
CA PRO A 102 -6.76 13.25 11.68
C PRO A 102 -5.58 13.63 10.78
N LYS A 103 -4.71 12.68 10.39
CA LYS A 103 -3.62 12.94 9.44
C LYS A 103 -4.12 13.43 8.08
N ASN A 104 -5.34 13.08 7.69
CA ASN A 104 -5.93 13.57 6.44
C ASN A 104 -6.26 15.07 6.49
N GLN A 105 -6.38 15.67 7.68
CA GLN A 105 -6.61 17.12 7.85
C GLN A 105 -5.41 17.93 7.33
N LEU A 106 -4.19 17.39 7.44
CA LEU A 106 -2.95 17.99 6.92
C LEU A 106 -2.96 18.17 5.40
N LEU A 107 -3.87 17.49 4.70
CA LEU A 107 -3.99 17.60 3.27
C LEU A 107 -4.77 18.85 2.84
N PHE A 108 -5.41 19.58 3.77
CA PHE A 108 -6.33 20.69 3.49
C PHE A 108 -5.81 22.02 4.03
N THR A 109 -6.26 23.12 3.42
CA THR A 109 -6.01 24.46 4.00
C THR A 109 -6.95 24.71 5.19
N GLN A 110 -6.61 25.71 6.02
CA GLN A 110 -7.46 26.10 7.14
C GLN A 110 -8.87 26.54 6.69
N GLU A 111 -8.98 27.19 5.54
CA GLU A 111 -10.26 27.58 4.94
C GLU A 111 -11.10 26.37 4.53
N GLU A 112 -10.49 25.39 3.85
CA GLU A 112 -11.18 24.15 3.49
C GLU A 112 -11.64 23.36 4.73
N LEU A 113 -10.82 23.36 5.80
CA LEU A 113 -11.18 22.70 7.07
C LEU A 113 -12.33 23.40 7.78
N LYS A 114 -12.44 24.73 7.70
CA LYS A 114 -13.58 25.47 8.27
C LYS A 114 -14.91 25.06 7.65
N GLU A 115 -14.90 24.69 6.36
CA GLU A 115 -16.10 24.18 5.68
C GLU A 115 -16.37 22.69 5.98
N LEU A 116 -15.32 21.86 5.97
CA LEU A 116 -15.46 20.40 6.05
C LEU A 116 -15.63 19.88 7.48
N MET A 117 -14.94 20.47 8.47
CA MET A 117 -14.93 19.94 9.84
C MET A 117 -16.30 19.98 10.52
N PRO A 118 -17.11 21.05 10.43
CA PRO A 118 -18.46 21.04 11.02
C PRO A 118 -19.35 19.93 10.44
N ILE A 119 -19.22 19.64 9.13
CA ILE A 119 -19.94 18.56 8.47
C ILE A 119 -19.44 17.21 8.98
N ALA A 120 -18.12 17.03 9.07
CA ALA A 120 -17.49 15.82 9.57
C ALA A 120 -17.89 15.51 11.02
N GLU A 121 -17.88 16.52 11.88
CA GLU A 121 -18.25 16.46 13.29
C GLU A 121 -19.72 16.07 13.46
N THR A 122 -20.62 16.69 12.68
CA THR A 122 -22.05 16.37 12.70
C THR A 122 -22.30 14.91 12.30
N ILE A 123 -21.76 14.48 11.15
CA ILE A 123 -21.90 13.09 10.66
C ILE A 123 -21.31 12.10 11.68
N TRP A 124 -20.19 12.45 12.31
CA TRP A 124 -19.58 11.59 13.31
C TRP A 124 -20.49 11.39 14.52
N ILE A 125 -21.01 12.46 15.12
CA ILE A 125 -21.89 12.37 16.29
C ILE A 125 -23.20 11.65 15.93
N GLU A 126 -23.78 11.91 14.76
CA GLU A 126 -24.99 11.21 14.32
C GLU A 126 -24.80 9.70 14.16
N SER A 127 -23.57 9.25 13.85
CA SER A 127 -23.29 7.83 13.62
C SER A 127 -22.66 7.10 14.81
N GLU A 128 -21.78 7.74 15.57
CA GLU A 128 -21.01 7.14 16.67
C GLU A 128 -21.42 7.67 18.06
N GLY A 129 -22.28 8.70 18.12
CA GLY A 129 -22.81 9.29 19.35
C GLY A 129 -21.83 10.20 20.13
N LYS A 130 -20.54 9.89 20.13
CA LYS A 130 -19.49 10.72 20.76
C LYS A 130 -18.21 10.77 19.93
N PHE A 131 -17.42 11.82 20.12
CA PHE A 131 -16.10 11.93 19.52
C PHE A 131 -15.13 10.88 20.10
N PRO A 132 -14.09 10.49 19.33
CA PRO A 132 -12.93 9.78 19.88
C PRO A 132 -12.32 10.57 21.04
N ASP A 133 -11.81 9.86 22.05
CA ASP A 133 -11.24 10.50 23.25
C ASP A 133 -9.98 11.34 22.91
N ASP A 134 -9.28 11.01 21.82
CA ASP A 134 -8.12 11.71 21.29
C ASP A 134 -8.47 12.79 20.24
N TYR A 135 -9.75 13.06 20.01
CA TYR A 135 -10.17 14.05 19.04
C TYR A 135 -9.89 15.49 19.49
N VAL A 136 -9.16 16.22 18.67
CA VAL A 136 -8.94 17.66 18.81
C VAL A 136 -9.32 18.34 17.50
N SER A 137 -10.22 19.33 17.57
CA SER A 137 -10.64 20.10 16.40
C SER A 137 -9.46 20.93 15.86
N PRO A 138 -9.16 20.89 14.55
CA PRO A 138 -8.03 21.60 13.94
C PRO A 138 -8.28 23.11 13.75
N LEU A 139 -9.46 23.59 14.15
CA LEU A 139 -9.89 24.99 14.04
C LEU A 139 -9.65 25.79 15.33
N LYS A 140 -9.10 25.16 16.37
CA LYS A 140 -8.77 25.80 17.65
C LYS A 140 -7.38 26.41 17.65
#